data_AF-A0A0J1HK01-F1
#
_entry.id   AF-A0A0J1HK01-F1
#
_cell.length_a   1.000
_cell.length_b   1.000
_cell.length_c   1.000
_cell.angle_alpha   90.00
_cell.angle_beta   90.00
_cell.angle_gamma   90.00
#
_symmetry.space_group_name_H-M   'P 1'
#
loop_
_entity.id
_entity.type
_entity.pdbx_description
1 polymer ?
#
loop_
_entity_poly.entity_id
_entity_poly.type
_entity_poly.pdbx_seq_one_letter_code
_entity_poly.pdbx_strand_id
1 'polypeptide(L)'
;LEHRGILGTGILRVFDLAVGQTGMNEVEALEEGYDIEILHNIKPARAEYLGGKELVIKAIADRESGRVLGVQIVGEEGVDKRIDVFVTAMTFKAKAEDLFHLDLAYAPPFSTTKDPVMYTGMALQNAIEKKNKLMTPKELTERIKKGEALQVIDTRAPKQHNVSKVESAINIPLGELRVKSRELDRNLPTVTYCNGGVTGNAAQNVLRNLGFNDIYNLSGGNKNYQNYMKNK
;
A
#
# COMPACT_ATOMS: atom_id res chain seq x y z
N LEU A 1 -8.09 -21.78 -30.17
CA LEU A 1 -7.43 -21.05 -29.07
C LEU A 1 -6.85 -19.78 -29.69
N GLU A 2 -7.11 -18.62 -29.08
CA GLU A 2 -6.63 -17.32 -29.58
C GLU A 2 -5.77 -16.65 -28.51
N HIS A 3 -4.71 -15.97 -28.96
CA HIS A 3 -3.81 -15.24 -28.08
C HIS A 3 -4.49 -13.98 -27.54
N ARG A 4 -4.54 -13.81 -26.21
CA ARG A 4 -5.30 -12.75 -25.52
C ARG A 4 -4.49 -11.50 -25.19
N GLY A 5 -3.30 -11.37 -25.77
CA GLY A 5 -2.36 -10.29 -25.50
C GLY A 5 -1.30 -10.66 -24.46
N ILE A 6 -0.37 -9.74 -24.22
CA ILE A 6 0.73 -9.90 -23.26
C ILE A 6 0.60 -8.86 -22.16
N LEU A 7 0.85 -9.26 -20.92
CA LEU A 7 0.91 -8.34 -19.77
C LEU A 7 2.31 -7.72 -19.58
N GLY A 8 3.29 -8.06 -20.43
CA GLY A 8 4.66 -7.55 -20.27
C GLY A 8 5.36 -8.03 -19.00
N THR A 9 5.03 -9.24 -18.53
CA THR A 9 5.61 -9.80 -17.30
C THR A 9 7.12 -9.99 -17.45
N GLY A 10 7.89 -9.47 -16.48
CA GLY A 10 9.33 -9.64 -16.41
C GLY A 10 9.82 -9.74 -14.97
N ILE A 11 10.89 -10.49 -14.76
CA ILE A 11 11.57 -10.62 -13.47
C ILE A 11 13.08 -10.62 -13.66
N LEU A 12 13.78 -9.94 -12.78
CA LEU A 12 15.22 -9.69 -12.82
C LEU A 12 15.80 -9.91 -11.41
N ARG A 13 17.00 -10.48 -11.32
CA ARG A 13 17.78 -10.54 -10.09
C ARG A 13 18.82 -9.43 -10.02
N VAL A 14 18.84 -8.68 -8.92
CA VAL A 14 19.81 -7.62 -8.59
C VAL A 14 20.45 -7.96 -7.25
N PHE A 15 21.66 -8.52 -7.28
CA PHE A 15 22.32 -9.09 -6.08
C PHE A 15 21.42 -10.11 -5.38
N ASP A 16 21.00 -9.83 -4.14
CA ASP A 16 20.12 -10.68 -3.34
C ASP A 16 18.63 -10.33 -3.53
N LEU A 17 18.31 -9.30 -4.30
CA LEU A 17 16.94 -8.89 -4.59
C LEU A 17 16.44 -9.52 -5.89
N ALA A 18 15.17 -9.90 -5.89
CA ALA A 18 14.39 -10.08 -7.09
C ALA A 18 13.49 -8.85 -7.29
N VAL A 19 13.36 -8.43 -8.55
CA VAL A 19 12.50 -7.33 -9.00
C VAL A 19 11.60 -7.87 -10.11
N GLY A 20 10.31 -7.96 -9.83
CA GLY A 20 9.29 -8.44 -10.76
C GLY A 20 8.31 -7.34 -11.14
N GLN A 21 7.80 -7.36 -12.37
CA GLN A 21 6.73 -6.48 -12.82
C GLN A 21 5.78 -7.18 -13.80
N THR A 22 4.54 -6.71 -13.85
CA THR A 22 3.54 -7.12 -14.84
C THR A 22 2.46 -6.05 -14.97
N GLY A 23 1.87 -5.93 -16.15
CA GLY A 23 0.85 -4.94 -16.47
C GLY A 23 1.38 -3.52 -16.51
N MET A 24 0.48 -2.55 -16.35
CA MET A 24 0.79 -1.13 -16.49
C MET A 24 1.50 -0.57 -15.26
N ASN A 25 2.48 0.29 -15.47
CA ASN A 25 2.97 1.18 -14.44
C ASN A 25 2.06 2.41 -14.26
N GLU A 26 2.39 3.29 -13.31
CA GLU A 26 1.56 4.47 -12.98
C GLU A 26 1.44 5.46 -14.15
N VAL A 27 2.51 5.66 -14.92
CA VAL A 27 2.52 6.57 -16.07
C VAL A 27 1.64 5.99 -17.17
N GLU A 28 1.86 4.72 -17.53
CA GLU A 28 1.08 4.03 -18.57
C GLU A 28 -0.41 4.00 -18.24
N ALA A 29 -0.78 3.68 -16.99
CA ALA A 29 -2.19 3.64 -16.59
C ALA A 29 -2.88 5.02 -16.69
N LEU A 30 -2.16 6.10 -16.36
CA LEU A 30 -2.68 7.46 -16.51
C LEU A 30 -2.77 7.91 -17.97
N GLU A 31 -1.78 7.56 -18.79
CA GLU A 31 -1.77 7.85 -20.24
C GLU A 31 -2.91 7.12 -20.98
N GLU A 32 -3.26 5.91 -20.53
CA GLU A 32 -4.42 5.15 -21.01
C GLU A 32 -5.76 5.64 -20.44
N GLY A 33 -5.75 6.66 -19.57
CA GLY A 33 -6.94 7.34 -19.07
C GLY A 33 -7.64 6.66 -17.89
N TYR A 34 -6.98 5.74 -17.18
CA TYR A 34 -7.55 5.12 -15.98
C TYR A 34 -7.54 6.08 -14.77
N ASP A 35 -8.59 6.04 -13.95
CA ASP A 35 -8.59 6.59 -12.60
C ASP A 35 -7.98 5.56 -11.64
N ILE A 36 -6.78 5.84 -11.11
CA ILE A 36 -5.99 4.82 -10.41
C ILE A 36 -5.98 4.98 -8.89
N GLU A 37 -5.92 3.84 -8.21
CA GLU A 37 -5.53 3.70 -6.80
C GLU A 37 -4.19 2.96 -6.71
N ILE A 38 -3.30 3.45 -5.85
CA ILE A 38 -1.94 2.92 -5.72
C ILE A 38 -1.71 2.48 -4.28
N LEU A 39 -1.38 1.20 -4.12
CA LEU A 39 -1.00 0.61 -2.85
C LEU A 39 0.44 0.14 -2.86
N HIS A 40 1.18 0.47 -1.80
CA HIS A 40 2.47 -0.11 -1.45
C HIS A 40 2.28 -1.01 -0.22
N ASN A 41 2.15 -2.30 -0.47
CA ASN A 41 1.94 -3.31 0.56
C ASN A 41 3.29 -3.92 0.96
N ILE A 42 3.70 -3.70 2.21
CA ILE A 42 4.95 -4.22 2.78
C ILE A 42 4.60 -5.36 3.73
N LYS A 43 4.99 -6.59 3.37
CA LYS A 43 4.69 -7.81 4.13
C LYS A 43 5.82 -8.81 4.06
N PRO A 44 6.01 -9.64 5.09
CA PRO A 44 6.95 -10.74 5.03
C PRO A 44 6.50 -11.78 4.00
N ALA A 45 7.44 -12.36 3.26
CA ALA A 45 7.16 -13.36 2.23
C ALA A 45 6.71 -14.72 2.82
N ARG A 46 7.04 -14.98 4.09
CA ARG A 46 6.67 -16.16 4.88
C ARG A 46 6.65 -15.82 6.37
N ALA A 47 6.40 -16.78 7.25
CA ALA A 47 6.32 -16.52 8.69
C ALA A 47 7.60 -15.85 9.25
N GLU A 48 7.45 -14.70 9.92
CA GLU A 48 8.57 -13.93 10.47
C GLU A 48 9.38 -14.71 11.51
N TYR A 49 8.71 -15.54 12.33
CA TYR A 49 9.37 -16.38 13.34
C TYR A 49 10.25 -17.50 12.73
N LEU A 50 10.22 -17.70 11.41
CA LEU A 50 11.14 -18.57 10.67
C LEU A 50 12.16 -17.78 9.83
N GLY A 51 12.33 -16.48 10.09
CA GLY A 51 13.23 -15.60 9.36
C GLY A 51 12.66 -15.11 8.03
N GLY A 52 11.34 -15.00 7.90
CA GLY A 52 10.70 -14.41 6.74
C GLY A 52 11.10 -12.94 6.56
N LYS A 53 11.45 -12.56 5.33
CA LYS A 53 11.88 -11.20 4.98
C LYS A 53 10.76 -10.44 4.29
N GLU A 54 10.75 -9.12 4.46
CA GLU A 54 9.77 -8.26 3.81
C GLU A 54 10.00 -8.21 2.29
N LEU A 55 8.88 -8.21 1.57
CA LEU A 55 8.79 -7.78 0.19
C LEU A 55 7.84 -6.58 0.10
N VAL A 56 8.00 -5.79 -0.95
CA VAL A 56 7.16 -4.64 -1.25
C VAL A 56 6.41 -4.91 -2.54
N ILE A 57 5.09 -4.88 -2.49
CA ILE A 57 4.20 -4.92 -3.66
C ILE A 57 3.68 -3.51 -3.90
N LYS A 58 4.05 -2.86 -5.01
CA LYS A 58 3.33 -1.72 -5.56
C LYS A 58 2.26 -2.26 -6.50
N ALA A 59 0.99 -2.12 -6.15
CA ALA A 59 -0.14 -2.52 -6.99
C ALA A 59 -0.94 -1.31 -7.42
N ILE A 60 -1.38 -1.33 -8.67
CA ILE A 60 -2.16 -0.28 -9.32
C ILE A 60 -3.50 -0.91 -9.71
N ALA A 61 -4.59 -0.30 -9.28
CA ALA A 61 -5.93 -0.72 -9.64
C ALA A 61 -6.74 0.45 -10.19
N ASP A 62 -7.65 0.15 -11.09
CA ASP A 62 -8.65 1.10 -11.59
C ASP A 62 -9.76 1.27 -10.54
N ARG A 63 -10.08 2.52 -10.18
CA ARG A 63 -11.15 2.86 -9.25
C ARG A 63 -12.53 2.58 -9.82
N GLU A 64 -12.71 2.70 -11.13
CA GLU A 64 -14.02 2.50 -11.76
C GLU A 64 -14.39 1.02 -11.85
N SER A 65 -13.49 0.20 -12.43
CA SER A 65 -13.77 -1.22 -12.62
C SER A 65 -13.35 -2.12 -11.46
N GLY A 66 -12.51 -1.62 -10.54
CA GLY A 66 -11.89 -2.40 -9.47
C GLY A 66 -10.79 -3.35 -9.94
N ARG A 67 -10.44 -3.33 -11.23
CA ARG A 67 -9.43 -4.24 -11.82
C ARG A 67 -8.03 -3.87 -11.39
N VAL A 68 -7.19 -4.89 -11.18
CA VAL A 68 -5.76 -4.70 -11.02
C VAL A 68 -5.13 -4.49 -12.40
N LEU A 69 -4.52 -3.32 -12.60
CA LEU A 69 -3.94 -2.88 -13.87
C LEU A 69 -2.46 -3.26 -13.99
N GLY A 70 -1.74 -3.26 -12.88
CA GLY A 70 -0.33 -3.61 -12.86
C GLY A 70 0.26 -3.72 -11.47
N VAL A 71 1.36 -4.46 -11.40
CA VAL A 71 2.03 -4.81 -10.15
C VAL A 71 3.54 -4.81 -10.34
N GLN A 72 4.24 -4.24 -9.37
CA GLN A 72 5.70 -4.28 -9.24
C GLN A 72 6.05 -4.83 -7.86
N ILE A 73 7.01 -5.75 -7.78
CA ILE A 73 7.38 -6.43 -6.55
C ILE A 73 8.90 -6.42 -6.38
N VAL A 74 9.36 -6.03 -5.20
CA VAL A 74 10.78 -6.08 -4.82
C VAL A 74 10.94 -6.78 -3.49
N GLY A 75 11.89 -7.72 -3.40
CA GLY A 75 12.20 -8.43 -2.16
C GLY A 75 13.30 -9.47 -2.34
N GLU A 76 13.81 -10.00 -1.23
CA GLU A 76 14.85 -11.04 -1.24
C GLU A 76 14.28 -12.46 -1.44
N GLU A 77 13.01 -12.67 -1.13
CA GLU A 77 12.34 -13.97 -1.27
C GLU A 77 10.88 -13.82 -1.70
N GLY A 78 10.37 -14.82 -2.43
CA GLY A 78 8.95 -14.98 -2.76
C GLY A 78 8.37 -13.98 -3.77
N VAL A 79 9.22 -13.24 -4.49
CA VAL A 79 8.82 -12.28 -5.54
C VAL A 79 8.21 -12.99 -6.75
N ASP A 80 8.90 -14.02 -7.23
CA ASP A 80 8.48 -14.93 -8.31
C ASP A 80 7.08 -15.52 -8.04
N LYS A 81 6.88 -16.11 -6.87
CA LYS A 81 5.59 -16.71 -6.50
C LYS A 81 4.45 -15.68 -6.56
N ARG A 82 4.68 -14.46 -6.07
CA ARG A 82 3.61 -13.45 -6.02
C ARG A 82 3.36 -12.83 -7.38
N ILE A 83 4.41 -12.57 -8.18
CA ILE A 83 4.20 -12.01 -9.51
C ILE A 83 3.39 -12.98 -10.38
N ASP A 84 3.66 -14.29 -10.33
CA ASP A 84 2.90 -15.29 -11.11
C ASP A 84 1.42 -15.39 -10.69
N VAL A 85 1.13 -15.24 -9.40
CA VAL A 85 -0.27 -15.17 -8.92
C VAL A 85 -0.98 -13.92 -9.46
N PHE A 86 -0.33 -12.76 -9.44
CA PHE A 86 -0.91 -11.54 -10.03
C PHE A 86 -1.09 -11.65 -11.54
N VAL A 87 -0.10 -12.19 -12.26
CA VAL A 87 -0.20 -12.45 -13.71
C VAL A 87 -1.40 -13.33 -14.01
N THR A 88 -1.57 -14.41 -13.26
CA THR A 88 -2.71 -15.32 -13.40
C THR A 88 -4.03 -14.58 -13.18
N ALA A 89 -4.17 -13.86 -12.07
CA ALA A 89 -5.38 -13.12 -11.74
C ALA A 89 -5.71 -12.04 -12.80
N MET A 90 -4.72 -11.25 -13.20
CA MET A 90 -4.88 -10.19 -14.20
C MET A 90 -5.21 -10.73 -15.59
N THR A 91 -4.66 -11.89 -15.97
CA THR A 91 -4.99 -12.58 -17.22
C THR A 91 -6.49 -12.91 -17.30
N PHE A 92 -7.11 -13.20 -16.16
CA PHE A 92 -8.55 -13.41 -16.05
C PHE A 92 -9.33 -12.15 -15.68
N LYS A 93 -8.71 -10.96 -15.76
CA LYS A 93 -9.30 -9.66 -15.48
C LYS A 93 -9.89 -9.55 -14.07
N ALA A 94 -9.27 -10.23 -13.11
CA ALA A 94 -9.68 -10.23 -11.71
C ALA A 94 -9.69 -8.80 -11.13
N LYS A 95 -10.66 -8.55 -10.27
CA LYS A 95 -10.74 -7.34 -9.45
C LYS A 95 -9.89 -7.47 -8.19
N ALA A 96 -9.65 -6.35 -7.52
CA ALA A 96 -8.95 -6.32 -6.25
C ALA A 96 -9.63 -7.21 -5.18
N GLU A 97 -10.97 -7.24 -5.13
CA GLU A 97 -11.71 -8.13 -4.22
C GLU A 97 -11.41 -9.62 -4.46
N ASP A 98 -11.30 -10.05 -5.71
CA ASP A 98 -11.08 -11.46 -6.06
C ASP A 98 -9.78 -12.01 -5.45
N LEU A 99 -8.75 -11.17 -5.34
CA LEU A 99 -7.47 -11.54 -4.75
C LEU A 99 -7.60 -11.94 -3.26
N PHE A 100 -8.57 -11.38 -2.54
CA PHE A 100 -8.83 -11.74 -1.15
C PHE A 100 -9.41 -13.16 -1.01
N HIS A 101 -10.06 -13.65 -2.08
CA HIS A 101 -10.73 -14.95 -2.11
C HIS A 101 -9.84 -16.09 -2.60
N LEU A 102 -8.58 -15.81 -2.99
CA LEU A 102 -7.64 -16.84 -3.42
C LEU A 102 -7.26 -17.76 -2.27
N ASP A 103 -7.54 -19.05 -2.42
CA ASP A 103 -7.12 -20.11 -1.49
C ASP A 103 -5.69 -20.56 -1.82
N LEU A 104 -4.71 -19.78 -1.38
CA LEU A 104 -3.30 -20.00 -1.65
C LEU A 104 -2.66 -20.98 -0.66
N ALA A 105 -1.78 -21.83 -1.17
CA ALA A 105 -1.07 -22.81 -0.35
C ALA A 105 -0.32 -22.16 0.83
N TYR A 106 -0.55 -22.70 2.03
CA TYR A 106 0.01 -22.19 3.26
C TYR A 106 0.67 -23.29 4.09
N ALA A 107 1.93 -23.05 4.44
CA ALA A 107 2.54 -23.49 5.68
C ALA A 107 3.55 -22.42 6.11
N PRO A 108 3.95 -22.35 7.40
CA PRO A 108 4.86 -21.32 7.90
C PRO A 108 6.14 -21.08 7.07
N PRO A 109 6.80 -22.12 6.51
CA PRO A 109 8.00 -21.91 5.68
C PRO A 109 7.73 -21.27 4.30
N PHE A 110 6.48 -21.19 3.84
CA PHE A 110 6.17 -20.78 2.45
C PHE A 110 5.34 -19.51 2.35
N SER A 111 4.52 -19.20 3.36
CA SER A 111 3.66 -18.01 3.36
C SER A 111 3.25 -17.57 4.76
N THR A 112 2.52 -16.47 4.82
CA THR A 112 1.78 -16.02 6.00
C THR A 112 0.33 -16.50 5.94
N THR A 113 -0.39 -16.47 7.07
CA THR A 113 -1.79 -16.93 7.17
C THR A 113 -2.72 -16.23 6.18
N LYS A 114 -2.43 -14.97 5.85
CA LYS A 114 -2.97 -14.30 4.66
C LYS A 114 -1.78 -13.93 3.79
N ASP A 115 -1.74 -14.40 2.55
CA ASP A 115 -0.63 -14.11 1.65
C ASP A 115 -0.55 -12.59 1.35
N PRO A 116 0.65 -12.04 1.09
CA PRO A 116 0.80 -10.67 0.60
C PRO A 116 -0.14 -10.30 -0.57
N VAL A 117 -0.46 -11.22 -1.49
CA VAL A 117 -1.45 -11.00 -2.56
C VAL A 117 -2.84 -10.72 -2.00
N MET A 118 -3.30 -11.51 -1.04
CA MET A 118 -4.62 -11.34 -0.41
C MET A 118 -4.70 -10.01 0.34
N TYR A 119 -3.62 -9.62 1.02
CA TYR A 119 -3.53 -8.30 1.67
C TYR A 119 -3.61 -7.16 0.67
N THR A 120 -2.98 -7.29 -0.50
CA THR A 120 -3.04 -6.30 -1.58
C THR A 120 -4.47 -6.11 -2.06
N GLY A 121 -5.18 -7.21 -2.34
CA GLY A 121 -6.60 -7.18 -2.73
C GLY A 121 -7.48 -6.51 -1.69
N MET A 122 -7.37 -6.94 -0.44
CA MET A 122 -8.15 -6.39 0.68
C MET A 122 -7.93 -4.88 0.86
N ALA A 123 -6.68 -4.41 0.77
CA ALA A 123 -6.35 -3.00 0.96
C ALA A 123 -6.81 -2.13 -0.22
N LEU A 124 -6.61 -2.59 -1.47
CA LEU A 124 -7.11 -1.90 -2.66
C LEU A 124 -8.65 -1.84 -2.66
N GLN A 125 -9.32 -2.94 -2.34
CA GLN A 125 -10.78 -3.00 -2.27
C GLN A 125 -11.33 -2.00 -1.24
N ASN A 126 -10.74 -1.97 -0.05
CA ASN A 126 -11.17 -1.02 0.97
C ASN A 126 -10.93 0.44 0.52
N ALA A 127 -9.84 0.70 -0.21
CA ALA A 127 -9.53 2.04 -0.71
C ALA A 127 -10.52 2.50 -1.79
N ILE A 128 -10.90 1.61 -2.70
CA ILE A 128 -11.84 1.88 -3.79
C ILE A 128 -13.28 2.01 -3.27
N GLU A 129 -13.79 1.03 -2.52
CA GLU A 129 -15.23 1.00 -2.16
C GLU A 129 -15.54 1.59 -0.78
N LYS A 130 -14.70 1.35 0.22
CA LYS A 130 -15.00 1.72 1.63
C LYS A 130 -14.46 3.10 2.01
N LYS A 131 -14.05 3.89 1.01
CA LYS A 131 -13.45 5.22 1.19
C LYS A 131 -12.23 5.20 2.12
N ASN A 132 -11.52 4.07 2.22
CA ASN A 132 -10.21 3.99 2.88
C ASN A 132 -9.12 4.53 1.96
N LYS A 133 -9.27 5.78 1.54
CA LYS A 133 -8.38 6.45 0.60
C LYS A 133 -6.93 6.25 1.01
N LEU A 134 -6.09 5.94 0.03
CA LEU A 134 -4.65 5.91 0.21
C LEU A 134 -4.08 7.24 -0.30
N MET A 135 -2.94 7.64 0.27
CA MET A 135 -2.13 8.71 -0.29
C MET A 135 -0.72 8.17 -0.47
N THR A 136 -0.12 8.38 -1.63
CA THR A 136 1.26 7.95 -1.86
C THR A 136 2.26 8.96 -1.27
N PRO A 137 3.51 8.54 -0.96
CA PRO A 137 4.56 9.50 -0.60
C PRO A 137 4.75 10.61 -1.64
N LYS A 138 4.68 10.26 -2.94
CA LYS A 138 4.77 11.22 -4.05
C LYS A 138 3.69 12.29 -3.92
N GLU A 139 2.43 11.86 -3.91
CA GLU A 139 1.25 12.73 -3.78
C GLU A 139 1.32 13.61 -2.52
N LEU A 140 1.66 13.02 -1.36
CA LEU A 140 1.79 13.76 -0.11
C LEU A 140 2.82 14.89 -0.23
N THR A 141 4.01 14.59 -0.76
CA THR A 141 5.06 15.61 -0.91
C THR A 141 4.71 16.69 -1.92
N GLU A 142 3.97 16.36 -2.99
CA GLU A 142 3.53 17.33 -3.99
C GLU A 142 2.48 18.29 -3.40
N ARG A 143 1.52 17.76 -2.64
CA ARG A 143 0.50 18.57 -1.95
C ARG A 143 1.11 19.51 -0.91
N ILE A 144 2.05 19.01 -0.08
CA ILE A 144 2.81 19.85 0.86
C ILE A 144 3.59 20.95 0.13
N LYS A 145 4.28 20.61 -0.96
CA LYS A 145 5.04 21.60 -1.77
C LYS A 145 4.16 22.68 -2.39
N LYS A 146 2.91 22.36 -2.72
CA LYS A 146 1.91 23.32 -3.22
C LYS A 146 1.34 24.22 -2.12
N GLY A 147 1.75 24.03 -0.85
CA GLY A 147 1.26 24.79 0.29
C GLY A 147 -0.12 24.35 0.78
N GLU A 148 -0.58 23.15 0.42
CA GLU A 148 -1.84 22.60 0.93
C GLU A 148 -1.72 22.35 2.45
N ALA A 149 -2.69 22.86 3.21
CA ALA A 149 -2.76 22.64 4.65
C ALA A 149 -3.21 21.20 4.95
N LEU A 150 -2.26 20.32 5.27
CA LEU A 150 -2.49 18.91 5.59
C LEU A 150 -2.18 18.60 7.06
N GLN A 151 -3.01 17.77 7.68
CA GLN A 151 -2.73 17.22 9.01
C GLN A 151 -2.09 15.84 8.89
N VAL A 152 -0.78 15.74 9.07
CA VAL A 152 -0.08 14.45 9.00
C VAL A 152 0.07 13.87 10.40
N ILE A 153 -0.54 12.71 10.66
CA ILE A 153 -0.60 12.07 11.98
C ILE A 153 0.24 10.79 11.99
N ASP A 154 1.33 10.81 12.77
CA ASP A 154 2.17 9.66 13.04
C ASP A 154 1.64 8.87 14.23
N THR A 155 1.15 7.66 13.97
CA THR A 155 0.49 6.80 14.97
C THR A 155 1.43 5.88 15.73
N ARG A 156 2.74 5.99 15.47
CA ARG A 156 3.78 5.18 16.12
C ARG A 156 4.11 5.71 17.51
N ALA A 157 4.86 4.91 18.25
CA ALA A 157 5.42 5.34 19.52
C ALA A 157 6.40 6.52 19.33
N PRO A 158 6.51 7.46 20.30
CA PRO A 158 7.37 8.64 20.20
C PRO A 158 8.83 8.33 19.86
N LYS A 159 9.37 7.22 20.40
CA LYS A 159 10.73 6.76 20.10
C LYS A 159 10.95 6.53 18.59
N GLN A 160 9.97 5.97 17.90
CA GLN A 160 10.07 5.71 16.45
C GLN A 160 9.91 7.00 15.64
N HIS A 161 9.00 7.88 16.07
CA HIS A 161 8.78 9.20 15.47
C HIS A 161 10.06 10.06 15.51
N ASN A 162 10.77 10.02 16.63
CA ASN A 162 12.00 10.80 16.83
C ASN A 162 13.18 10.30 15.98
N VAL A 163 13.15 9.04 15.53
CA VAL A 163 14.20 8.49 14.66
C VAL A 163 14.00 8.91 13.20
N SER A 164 12.77 8.83 12.70
CA SER A 164 12.43 9.27 11.34
C SER A 164 10.93 9.51 11.24
N LYS A 165 10.52 10.48 10.45
CA LYS A 165 9.11 10.87 10.27
C LYS A 165 8.88 11.51 8.91
N VAL A 166 7.61 11.59 8.54
CA VAL A 166 7.17 12.54 7.52
C VAL A 166 7.39 13.96 8.04
N GLU A 167 7.91 14.84 7.19
CA GLU A 167 8.03 16.27 7.50
C GLU A 167 6.67 16.83 7.92
N SER A 168 6.64 17.73 8.91
CA SER A 168 5.43 18.27 9.56
C SER A 168 4.51 17.30 10.33
N ALA A 169 4.86 16.01 10.44
CA ALA A 169 4.01 15.06 11.16
C ALA A 169 3.89 15.35 12.65
N ILE A 170 2.65 15.29 13.15
CA ILE A 170 2.29 15.35 14.57
C ILE A 170 2.24 13.91 15.10
N ASN A 171 2.96 13.63 16.18
CA ASN A 171 2.94 12.30 16.78
C ASN A 171 1.75 12.14 17.73
N ILE A 172 0.82 11.25 17.36
CA ILE A 172 -0.32 10.85 18.17
C ILE A 172 -0.41 9.33 18.12
N PRO A 173 0.19 8.60 19.08
CA PRO A 173 0.13 7.15 19.13
C PRO A 173 -1.32 6.63 19.06
N LEU A 174 -1.55 5.49 18.39
CA LEU A 174 -2.91 4.97 18.14
C LEU A 174 -3.79 4.92 19.41
N GLY A 175 -3.22 4.49 20.54
CA GLY A 175 -3.96 4.39 21.81
C GLY A 175 -4.44 5.73 22.38
N GLU A 176 -3.77 6.83 22.03
CA GLU A 176 -4.11 8.19 22.46
C GLU A 176 -5.00 8.91 21.44
N LEU A 177 -5.10 8.38 20.21
CA LEU A 177 -5.73 9.06 19.07
C LEU A 177 -7.17 9.47 19.35
N ARG A 178 -7.96 8.62 20.02
CA ARG A 178 -9.37 8.92 20.32
C ARG A 178 -9.54 10.13 21.24
N VAL A 179 -8.58 10.39 22.13
CA VAL A 179 -8.63 11.53 23.05
C VAL A 179 -8.06 12.77 22.37
N LYS A 180 -6.88 12.65 21.78
CA LYS A 180 -6.14 13.76 21.15
C LYS A 180 -6.73 14.22 19.83
N SER A 181 -7.57 13.43 19.16
CA SER A 181 -8.27 13.85 17.93
C SER A 181 -9.20 15.04 18.14
N ARG A 182 -9.52 15.41 19.39
CA ARG A 182 -10.29 16.61 19.71
C ARG A 182 -9.55 17.91 19.41
N GLU A 183 -8.22 17.86 19.37
CA GLU A 183 -7.35 19.00 19.07
C GLU A 183 -7.10 19.18 17.57
N LEU A 184 -7.56 18.24 16.75
CA LEU A 184 -7.38 18.25 15.30
C LEU A 184 -8.61 18.87 14.61
N ASP A 185 -8.37 19.54 13.48
CA ASP A 185 -9.44 20.04 12.62
C ASP A 185 -10.00 18.90 11.77
N ARG A 186 -11.32 18.71 11.82
CA ARG A 186 -12.02 17.64 11.08
C ARG A 186 -12.22 17.95 9.60
N ASN A 187 -12.06 19.21 9.23
CA ASN A 187 -12.26 19.71 7.87
C ASN A 187 -10.96 19.74 7.07
N LEU A 188 -9.80 19.71 7.74
CA LEU A 188 -8.51 19.61 7.06
C LEU A 188 -8.26 18.18 6.58
N PRO A 189 -7.75 17.98 5.34
CA PRO A 189 -7.33 16.67 4.89
C PRO A 189 -6.29 16.08 5.84
N THR A 190 -6.56 14.87 6.31
CA THR A 190 -5.79 14.23 7.38
C THR A 190 -5.14 12.94 6.87
N VAL A 191 -3.82 12.84 6.98
CA VAL A 191 -3.04 11.68 6.53
C VAL A 191 -2.48 10.95 7.73
N THR A 192 -3.00 9.75 7.99
CA THR A 192 -2.52 8.89 9.07
C THR A 192 -1.47 7.92 8.57
N TYR A 193 -0.47 7.60 9.39
CA TYR A 193 0.51 6.57 9.04
C TYR A 193 1.11 5.86 10.25
N CYS A 194 1.66 4.67 9.99
CA CYS A 194 2.58 3.98 10.90
C CYS A 194 3.81 3.51 10.12
N ASN A 195 4.50 2.42 10.51
CA ASN A 195 5.66 1.95 9.75
C ASN A 195 5.31 1.40 8.37
N GLY A 196 4.27 0.56 8.27
CA GLY A 196 3.90 -0.16 7.03
C GLY A 196 2.42 -0.05 6.65
N GLY A 197 1.69 0.90 7.24
CA GLY A 197 0.30 1.23 6.86
C GLY A 197 -0.81 0.48 7.61
N VAL A 198 -0.52 -0.58 8.39
CA VAL A 198 -1.57 -1.35 9.13
C VAL A 198 -2.20 -0.53 10.25
N THR A 199 -1.40 -0.09 11.22
CA THR A 199 -1.85 0.77 12.33
C THR A 199 -2.34 2.13 11.84
N GLY A 200 -1.76 2.64 10.75
CA GLY A 200 -2.25 3.84 10.06
C GLY A 200 -3.68 3.66 9.55
N ASN A 201 -4.00 2.52 8.92
CA ASN A 201 -5.37 2.22 8.51
C ASN A 201 -6.33 2.13 9.72
N ALA A 202 -5.90 1.55 10.83
CA ALA A 202 -6.71 1.53 12.05
C ALA A 202 -7.00 2.96 12.56
N ALA A 203 -6.00 3.84 12.54
CA ALA A 203 -6.17 5.24 12.89
C ALA A 203 -7.10 5.98 11.92
N GLN A 204 -6.97 5.75 10.62
CA GLN A 204 -7.87 6.29 9.59
C GLN A 204 -9.33 5.95 9.92
N ASN A 205 -9.62 4.68 10.27
CA ASN A 205 -10.96 4.23 10.62
C ASN A 205 -11.46 4.88 11.92
N VAL A 206 -10.59 5.04 12.92
CA VAL A 206 -10.93 5.75 14.17
C VAL A 206 -11.33 7.19 13.87
N LEU A 207 -10.53 7.93 13.13
CA LEU A 207 -10.82 9.33 12.80
C LEU A 207 -12.08 9.45 11.94
N ARG A 208 -12.31 8.52 11.00
CA ARG A 208 -13.53 8.50 10.19
C ARG A 208 -14.78 8.38 11.06
N ASN A 209 -14.76 7.45 12.02
CA ASN A 209 -15.86 7.27 12.96
C ASN A 209 -16.04 8.46 13.91
N LEU A 210 -15.04 9.35 14.03
CA LEU A 210 -15.10 10.59 14.80
C LEU A 210 -15.50 11.81 13.94
N GLY A 211 -15.86 11.59 12.67
CA GLY A 211 -16.43 12.62 11.79
C GLY A 211 -15.40 13.45 11.02
N PHE A 212 -14.20 12.92 10.78
CA PHE A 212 -13.26 13.55 9.84
C PHE A 212 -13.69 13.22 8.40
N ASN A 213 -13.72 14.24 7.55
CA ASN A 213 -14.35 14.15 6.23
C ASN A 213 -13.42 13.64 5.13
N ASP A 214 -12.15 14.04 5.19
CA ASP A 214 -11.15 13.66 4.18
C ASP A 214 -9.90 13.07 4.85
N ILE A 215 -9.81 11.74 4.83
CA ILE A 215 -8.79 11.02 5.60
C ILE A 215 -8.12 9.96 4.73
N TYR A 216 -6.80 9.98 4.75
CA TYR A 216 -5.96 9.08 4.00
C TYR A 216 -5.12 8.22 4.94
N ASN A 217 -4.76 7.03 4.46
CA ASN A 217 -3.67 6.25 5.03
C ASN A 217 -2.46 6.36 4.09
N LEU A 218 -1.29 6.68 4.64
CA LEU A 218 -0.07 6.78 3.85
C LEU A 218 0.33 5.38 3.34
N SER A 219 0.29 5.21 2.02
CA SER A 219 0.59 3.95 1.35
C SER A 219 2.03 3.51 1.64
N GLY A 220 2.16 2.34 2.28
CA GLY A 220 3.44 1.78 2.73
C GLY A 220 4.04 2.43 3.98
N GLY A 221 3.33 3.40 4.59
CA GLY A 221 3.72 4.07 5.83
C GLY A 221 5.07 4.80 5.76
N ASN A 222 5.69 4.99 6.93
CA ASN A 222 6.98 5.66 7.07
C ASN A 222 8.08 4.91 6.30
N LYS A 223 8.07 3.57 6.26
CA LYS A 223 9.10 2.80 5.54
C LYS A 223 9.16 3.21 4.06
N ASN A 224 8.01 3.22 3.39
CA ASN A 224 7.93 3.62 1.99
C ASN A 224 8.25 5.11 1.80
N TYR A 225 7.76 5.97 2.69
CA TYR A 225 8.06 7.40 2.65
C TYR A 225 9.56 7.70 2.76
N GLN A 226 10.27 7.09 3.72
CA GLN A 226 11.71 7.30 3.88
C GLN A 226 12.49 6.79 2.66
N ASN A 227 12.08 5.66 2.07
CA ASN A 227 12.69 5.16 0.84
C ASN A 227 12.45 6.11 -0.34
N TYR A 228 11.25 6.65 -0.48
CA TYR A 228 10.94 7.66 -1.51
C TYR A 228 11.79 8.93 -1.33
N MET A 229 11.95 9.43 -0.10
CA MET A 229 12.72 10.65 0.18
C MET A 229 14.22 10.49 -0.04
N LYS A 230 14.78 9.27 0.08
CA LYS A 230 16.21 9.01 -0.21
C LYS A 230 16.54 9.07 -1.70
N ASN A 231 15.55 8.86 -2.57
CA ASN A 231 15.74 8.72 -4.02
C ASN A 231 15.30 9.97 -4.80
N LYS A 232 15.09 11.10 -4.11
CA LYS A 232 14.67 12.39 -4.66
C LYS A 232 15.79 13.41 -4.57
#